data_AF-A0A533VZM5-F1
#
_entry.id   AF-A0A533VZM5-F1
#
_cell.length_a   1.000
_cell.length_b   1.000
_cell.length_c   1.000
_cell.angle_alpha   90.00
_cell.angle_beta   90.00
_cell.angle_gamma   90.00
#
_symmetry.space_group_name_H-M   'P 1'
#
loop_
_entity.id
_entity.type
_entity.pdbx_description
1 polymer ?
#
loop_
_entity_poly.entity_id
_entity_poly.type
_entity_poly.pdbx_seq_one_letter_code
_entity_poly.pdbx_strand_id
1 'polypeptide(L)'
;MPYRGWLTVSNGVLYAGALDGYIHTFDARTGQEIFALNVGVDLYESPTVGSATNGDTLLLQLTSPSSYGAFSVNQTGYLIAYGLPQRGAQLLSYALYAGVGAGAAVLTLFAIYKVARIRGRQKAARLR
;
A
#
# COMPACT_ATOMS: atom_id res chain seq x y z
N MET A 1 -11.04 -10.99 -5.65
CA MET A 1 -9.99 -11.53 -4.77
C MET A 1 -10.69 -12.26 -3.63
N PRO A 2 -10.48 -13.58 -3.43
CA PRO A 2 -11.12 -14.29 -2.33
C PRO A 2 -10.38 -14.02 -1.00
N TYR A 3 -10.95 -13.17 -0.15
CA TYR A 3 -10.53 -13.01 1.24
C TYR A 3 -11.23 -14.07 2.10
N ARG A 4 -10.49 -14.75 2.98
CA ARG A 4 -11.02 -15.88 3.76
C ARG A 4 -11.28 -15.59 5.23
N GLY A 5 -11.36 -14.30 5.58
CA GLY A 5 -11.74 -13.84 6.92
C GLY A 5 -10.56 -13.61 7.88
N TRP A 6 -9.33 -13.75 7.41
CA TRP A 6 -8.13 -13.51 8.21
C TRP A 6 -7.63 -12.09 8.00
N LEU A 7 -7.70 -11.29 9.06
CA LEU A 7 -7.31 -9.90 9.05
C LEU A 7 -6.79 -9.49 10.43
N THR A 8 -5.94 -8.48 10.45
CA THR A 8 -5.53 -7.81 11.68
C THR A 8 -5.55 -6.32 11.49
N VAL A 9 -5.75 -5.56 12.56
CA VAL A 9 -5.78 -4.10 12.52
C VAL A 9 -4.81 -3.53 13.53
N SER A 10 -4.02 -2.54 13.13
CA SER A 10 -3.14 -1.80 14.03
C SER A 10 -2.93 -0.40 13.52
N ASN A 11 -2.89 0.58 14.44
CA ASN A 11 -2.67 1.99 14.16
C ASN A 11 -3.61 2.61 13.10
N GLY A 12 -4.78 2.03 12.86
CA GLY A 12 -5.74 2.49 11.85
C GLY A 12 -5.49 1.93 10.44
N VAL A 13 -4.61 0.93 10.31
CA VAL A 13 -4.41 0.16 9.08
C VAL A 13 -4.91 -1.27 9.30
N LEU A 14 -5.69 -1.77 8.34
CA LEU A 14 -6.15 -3.15 8.28
C LEU A 14 -5.26 -3.93 7.33
N TYR A 15 -4.80 -5.10 7.74
CA TYR A 15 -3.95 -6.00 6.96
C TYR A 15 -4.73 -7.29 6.72
N ALA A 16 -4.86 -7.70 5.46
CA ALA A 16 -5.57 -8.90 5.05
C ALA A 16 -4.66 -9.76 4.17
N GLY A 17 -4.33 -10.96 4.64
CA GLY A 17 -3.67 -11.97 3.82
C GLY A 17 -4.66 -12.53 2.80
N ALA A 18 -4.20 -12.74 1.57
CA ALA A 18 -5.01 -13.25 0.48
C ALA A 18 -4.34 -14.45 -0.23
N LEU A 19 -5.18 -15.27 -0.88
CA LEU A 19 -4.75 -16.47 -1.60
C LEU A 19 -3.95 -16.18 -2.87
N ASP A 20 -3.91 -14.93 -3.32
CA ASP A 20 -3.02 -14.49 -4.40
C ASP A 20 -1.58 -14.27 -3.92
N GLY A 21 -1.32 -14.49 -2.63
CA GLY A 21 -0.02 -14.37 -1.99
C GLY A 21 0.34 -12.96 -1.59
N TYR A 22 -0.64 -12.06 -1.52
CA TYR A 22 -0.45 -10.70 -1.06
C TYR A 22 -0.98 -10.49 0.36
N ILE A 23 -0.30 -9.63 1.10
CA ILE A 23 -0.90 -8.92 2.24
C ILE A 23 -1.42 -7.59 1.70
N HIS A 24 -2.73 -7.47 1.57
CA HIS A 24 -3.39 -6.22 1.24
C HIS A 24 -3.53 -5.37 2.49
N THR A 25 -3.29 -4.06 2.34
CA THR A 25 -3.41 -3.11 3.43
C THR A 25 -4.43 -2.05 3.10
N PHE A 26 -5.27 -1.69 4.07
CA PHE A 26 -6.37 -0.76 3.89
C PHE A 26 -6.38 0.28 5.00
N ASP A 27 -6.82 1.49 4.68
CA ASP A 27 -7.21 2.46 5.69
C ASP A 27 -8.43 1.90 6.44
N ALA A 28 -8.29 1.68 7.75
CA ALA A 28 -9.32 1.02 8.54
C ALA A 28 -10.61 1.86 8.69
N ARG A 29 -10.55 3.16 8.38
CA ARG A 29 -11.69 4.08 8.45
C ARG A 29 -12.44 4.14 7.13
N THR A 30 -11.73 4.12 6.00
CA THR A 30 -12.34 4.28 4.66
C THR A 30 -12.49 2.97 3.90
N GLY A 31 -11.74 1.93 4.28
CA GLY A 31 -11.62 0.69 3.52
C GLY A 31 -10.85 0.83 2.21
N GLN A 32 -10.23 2.00 1.94
CA GLN A 32 -9.42 2.19 0.73
C GLN A 32 -8.10 1.45 0.87
N GLU A 33 -7.72 0.73 -0.19
CA GLU A 33 -6.43 0.05 -0.24
C GLU A 33 -5.29 1.08 -0.25
N ILE A 34 -4.32 0.89 0.64
CA ILE A 34 -3.12 1.74 0.77
C ILE A 34 -2.00 1.15 -0.09
N PHE A 35 -1.71 -0.13 0.10
CA PHE A 35 -0.75 -0.90 -0.69
C PHE A 35 -0.97 -2.42 -0.54
N ALA A 36 -0.36 -3.20 -1.43
CA ALA A 36 -0.29 -4.65 -1.31
C ALA A 36 1.17 -5.12 -1.33
N LEU A 37 1.48 -6.11 -0.50
CA LEU A 37 2.82 -6.66 -0.35
C LEU A 37 2.84 -8.10 -0.82
N ASN A 38 3.64 -8.38 -1.85
CA ASN A 38 3.80 -9.72 -2.37
C ASN A 38 4.69 -10.55 -1.44
N VAL A 39 4.13 -11.62 -0.88
CA VAL A 39 4.82 -12.60 -0.05
C VAL A 39 5.32 -13.81 -0.87
N GLY A 40 4.78 -14.01 -2.07
CA GLY A 40 5.23 -15.01 -3.04
C GLY A 40 4.62 -16.41 -2.84
N VAL A 41 3.79 -16.58 -1.83
CA VAL A 41 3.07 -17.81 -1.49
C VAL A 41 1.68 -17.45 -1.02
N ASP A 42 0.71 -18.29 -1.36
CA ASP A 42 -0.69 -18.18 -0.94
C ASP A 42 -0.81 -18.14 0.59
N LEU A 43 -1.56 -17.15 1.11
CA LEU A 43 -1.68 -16.92 2.54
C LEU A 43 -2.99 -17.48 3.09
N TYR A 44 -2.87 -18.41 4.03
CA TYR A 44 -3.99 -19.04 4.74
C TYR A 44 -4.08 -18.62 6.20
N GLU A 45 -3.03 -17.99 6.71
CA GLU A 45 -2.85 -17.66 8.10
C GLU A 45 -3.17 -16.19 8.36
N SER A 46 -3.72 -15.91 9.54
CA SER A 46 -3.91 -14.52 9.98
C SER A 46 -2.57 -13.86 10.32
N PRO A 47 -2.29 -12.67 9.77
CA PRO A 47 -1.20 -11.87 10.28
C PRO A 47 -1.46 -11.51 11.75
N THR A 48 -0.40 -11.45 12.54
CA THR A 48 -0.44 -11.07 13.96
C THR A 48 0.30 -9.76 14.17
N VAL A 49 -0.18 -8.93 15.10
CA VAL A 49 0.53 -7.72 15.52
C VAL A 49 1.18 -7.96 16.87
N GLY A 50 2.47 -7.64 16.99
CA GLY A 50 3.23 -7.79 18.23
C GLY A 50 4.14 -6.59 18.49
N SER A 51 4.64 -6.49 19.72
CA SER A 51 5.62 -5.49 20.12
C SER A 51 7.00 -6.13 20.30
N ALA A 52 8.03 -5.47 19.78
CA ALA A 52 9.41 -5.84 19.98
C ALA A 52 9.99 -5.16 21.24
N THR A 53 11.08 -5.73 21.78
CA THR A 53 11.74 -5.23 23.00
C THR A 53 12.35 -3.83 22.85
N ASN A 54 12.63 -3.42 21.61
CA ASN A 54 13.08 -2.08 21.26
C ASN A 54 11.92 -1.05 21.14
N GLY A 55 10.67 -1.47 21.38
CA GLY A 55 9.48 -0.63 21.29
C GLY A 55 8.80 -0.59 19.91
N ASP A 56 9.35 -1.27 18.90
CA ASP A 56 8.72 -1.33 17.58
C ASP A 56 7.46 -2.20 17.57
N THR A 57 6.50 -1.83 16.73
CA THR A 57 5.36 -2.69 16.43
C THR A 57 5.65 -3.48 15.17
N LEU A 58 5.44 -4.80 15.21
CA LEU A 58 5.68 -5.71 14.10
C LEU A 58 4.38 -6.34 13.63
N LEU A 59 4.23 -6.46 12.33
CA LEU A 59 3.32 -7.41 11.70
C LEU A 59 4.09 -8.71 11.47
N LEU A 60 3.57 -9.81 12.01
CA LEU A 60 4.15 -11.14 11.93
C LEU A 60 3.26 -12.00 11.04
N GLN A 61 3.82 -12.53 9.96
CA GLN A 61 3.15 -13.46 9.06
C GLN A 61 3.89 -14.78 9.08
N LEU A 62 3.18 -15.84 9.49
CA LEU A 62 3.62 -17.21 9.24
C LEU A 62 3.09 -17.66 7.89
N THR A 63 3.90 -18.40 7.15
CA THR A 63 3.49 -19.01 5.88
C THR A 63 4.32 -20.27 5.63
N SER A 64 3.80 -21.19 4.82
CA SER A 64 4.56 -22.36 4.38
C SER A 64 4.15 -22.74 2.97
N PRO A 65 5.02 -23.40 2.19
CA PRO A 65 4.67 -23.86 0.85
C PRO A 65 3.80 -25.13 0.91
N SER A 66 2.51 -25.01 1.22
CA SER A 66 1.57 -26.13 1.00
C SER A 66 0.16 -25.73 0.60
N SER A 67 -0.34 -26.53 -0.33
CA SER A 67 -1.64 -26.47 -0.97
C SER A 67 -2.78 -26.65 0.02
N TYR A 68 -3.67 -25.67 0.01
CA TYR A 68 -5.02 -25.74 0.53
C TYR A 68 -5.64 -27.15 0.49
N GLY A 69 -6.01 -27.69 1.65
CA GLY A 69 -6.73 -28.96 1.77
C GLY A 69 -5.86 -30.22 1.88
N ALA A 70 -4.54 -30.10 1.84
CA ALA A 70 -3.62 -31.19 2.14
C ALA A 70 -2.76 -30.83 3.35
N PHE A 71 -3.03 -31.44 4.51
CA PHE A 71 -2.15 -31.31 5.67
C PHE A 71 -0.85 -32.06 5.37
N SER A 72 0.18 -31.32 4.97
CA SER A 72 1.52 -31.86 4.75
C SER A 72 2.35 -31.70 6.02
N VAL A 73 2.91 -32.80 6.52
CA VAL A 73 3.86 -32.77 7.63
C VAL A 73 5.28 -32.59 7.11
N ASN A 74 6.19 -32.13 7.97
CA ASN A 74 7.62 -31.95 7.67
C ASN A 74 7.92 -30.94 6.53
N GLN A 75 7.17 -29.83 6.49
CA GLN A 75 7.46 -28.71 5.61
C GLN A 75 8.14 -27.57 6.35
N THR A 76 9.08 -26.92 5.67
CA THR A 76 9.71 -25.68 6.16
C THR A 76 8.76 -24.52 5.96
N GLY A 77 8.27 -23.96 7.06
CA GLY A 77 7.58 -22.67 7.06
C GLY A 77 8.56 -21.50 7.16
N TYR A 78 8.04 -20.30 6.91
CA TYR A 78 8.73 -19.03 7.02
C TYR A 78 7.96 -18.12 7.99
N LEU A 79 8.71 -17.41 8.82
CA LEU A 79 8.20 -16.26 9.57
C LEU A 79 8.71 -15.00 8.90
N ILE A 80 7.78 -14.10 8.58
CA ILE A 80 8.07 -12.81 8.01
C ILE A 80 7.64 -11.75 9.02
N ALA A 81 8.53 -10.81 9.31
CA ALA A 81 8.28 -9.70 10.23
C ALA A 81 8.43 -8.39 9.47
N TYR A 82 7.39 -7.56 9.52
CA TYR A 82 7.38 -6.22 8.94
C TYR A 82 7.24 -5.18 10.04
N GLY A 83 8.17 -4.21 10.07
CA GLY A 83 8.06 -3.06 10.96
C GLY A 83 6.86 -2.20 10.58
N LEU A 84 5.94 -1.98 11.51
CA LEU A 84 4.80 -1.09 11.31
C LEU A 84 5.20 0.33 11.72
N PRO A 85 5.12 1.31 10.79
CA PRO A 85 5.43 2.68 11.11
C PRO A 85 4.46 3.22 12.16
N GLN A 86 5.00 3.93 13.16
CA GLN A 86 4.19 4.62 14.15
C GLN A 86 3.33 5.67 13.44
N ARG A 87 2.10 5.90 13.92
CA ARG A 87 1.06 6.71 13.26
C ARG A 87 1.53 8.08 12.74
N GLY A 88 2.52 8.70 13.40
CA GLY A 88 3.12 9.97 12.97
C GLY A 88 3.96 9.88 11.68
N ALA A 89 4.62 8.77 11.42
CA ALA A 89 5.46 8.58 10.23
C ALA A 89 4.60 8.35 8.96
N GLN A 90 3.49 7.63 9.07
CA GLN A 90 2.57 7.37 7.94
C GLN A 90 1.91 8.65 7.43
N LEU A 91 1.46 9.53 8.34
CA LEU A 91 0.87 10.82 7.98
C LEU A 91 1.87 11.71 7.23
N LEU A 92 3.14 11.69 7.62
CA LEU A 92 4.19 12.45 6.96
C LEU A 92 4.45 11.94 5.54
N SER A 93 4.53 10.61 5.35
CA SER A 93 4.70 10.00 4.02
C SER A 93 3.51 10.27 3.10
N TYR A 94 2.28 10.16 3.61
CA TYR A 94 1.07 10.47 2.83
C TYR A 94 1.01 11.95 2.45
N ALA A 95 1.29 12.85 3.40
CA ALA A 95 1.32 14.30 3.14
C ALA A 95 2.39 14.67 2.09
N LEU A 96 3.57 14.04 2.15
CA LEU A 96 4.60 14.20 1.13
C LEU A 96 4.13 13.70 -0.24
N TYR A 97 3.52 12.52 -0.31
CA TYR A 97 3.03 11.95 -1.57
C TYR A 97 1.90 12.80 -2.18
N ALA A 98 0.91 13.19 -1.37
CA ALA A 98 -0.18 14.07 -1.79
C ALA A 98 0.32 15.45 -2.22
N GLY A 99 1.28 16.03 -1.48
CA GLY A 99 1.90 17.31 -1.80
C GLY A 99 2.68 17.28 -3.13
N VAL A 100 3.46 16.22 -3.36
CA VAL A 100 4.19 16.02 -4.63
C VAL A 100 3.22 15.83 -5.80
N GLY A 101 2.17 15.03 -5.61
CA GLY A 101 1.14 14.80 -6.63
C GLY A 101 0.38 16.08 -7.00
N ALA A 102 -0.06 16.85 -6.01
CA ALA A 102 -0.73 18.13 -6.23
C ALA A 102 0.20 19.16 -6.91
N GLY A 103 1.46 19.23 -6.48
CA GLY A 103 2.47 20.10 -7.09
C GLY A 103 2.72 19.77 -8.56
N ALA A 104 2.86 18.48 -8.89
CA ALA A 104 3.01 18.02 -10.26
C ALA A 104 1.81 18.41 -11.13
N ALA A 105 0.57 18.21 -10.65
CA ALA A 105 -0.64 18.56 -11.38
C ALA A 105 -0.73 20.07 -11.67
N VAL A 106 -0.41 20.92 -10.69
CA VAL A 106 -0.40 22.39 -10.86
C VAL A 106 0.63 22.83 -11.90
N LEU A 107 1.83 22.27 -11.86
CA LEU A 107 2.89 22.58 -12.84
C LEU A 107 2.49 22.15 -14.25
N THR A 108 1.87 20.98 -14.42
CA THR A 108 1.37 20.49 -15.70
C THR A 108 0.28 21.42 -16.26
N LEU A 109 -0.70 21.81 -15.43
CA LEU A 109 -1.74 22.77 -15.81
C LEU A 109 -1.16 24.14 -16.20
N PHE A 110 -0.17 24.63 -15.45
CA PHE A 110 0.49 25.90 -15.76
C PHE A 110 1.27 25.85 -17.08
N ALA A 111 1.94 24.73 -17.37
CA ALA A 111 2.63 24.52 -18.63
C ALA A 111 1.64 24.49 -19.82
N ILE A 112 0.53 23.77 -19.68
CA ILE A 112 -0.56 23.73 -20.68
C ILE A 112 -1.11 25.15 -20.94
N TYR A 113 -1.39 25.90 -19.87
CA TYR A 113 -1.88 27.27 -19.96
C TYR A 113 -0.89 28.18 -20.72
N LYS A 114 0.40 28.13 -20.39
CA LYS A 114 1.43 28.92 -21.09
C LYS A 114 1.49 28.58 -22.57
N VAL A 115 1.48 27.30 -22.93
CA VAL A 115 1.52 26.84 -24.33
C VAL A 115 0.29 27.31 -25.09
N ALA A 116 -0.91 27.15 -24.51
CA ALA A 116 -2.16 27.61 -25.12
C ALA A 116 -2.16 29.14 -25.36
N ARG A 117 -1.67 29.92 -24.38
CA ARG A 117 -1.57 31.38 -24.49
C ARG A 117 -0.60 31.83 -25.58
N ILE A 118 0.55 31.16 -25.73
CA ILE A 118 1.53 31.47 -26.78
C ILE A 118 0.94 31.17 -28.16
N ARG A 119 0.30 30.02 -28.34
CA ARG A 119 -0.35 29.64 -29.60
C ARG A 119 -1.48 30.61 -29.98
N GLY A 120 -2.28 31.05 -29.01
CA GLY A 120 -3.31 32.07 -29.25
C GLY A 120 -2.75 33.41 -29.75
N ARG A 121 -1.64 33.88 -29.16
CA ARG A 121 -0.95 35.11 -29.59
C ARG A 121 -0.36 35.00 -31.00
N GLN A 122 0.25 33.86 -31.34
CA GLN A 122 0.81 33.61 -32.69
C GLN A 122 -0.28 33.58 -33.77
N LYS A 123 -1.45 33.00 -33.45
CA LYS A 123 -2.60 32.97 -34.37
C LYS A 123 -3.19 34.35 -34.60
N ALA A 124 -3.29 35.19 -33.56
CA ALA A 124 -3.76 36.58 -33.65
C ALA A 124 -2.78 37.49 -34.40
N ALA A 125 -1.46 37.25 -34.31
CA ALA A 125 -0.44 38.02 -35.01
C ALA A 125 -0.36 37.71 -36.53
N ARG A 126 -0.81 36.53 -36.98
CA ARG A 126 -0.87 36.14 -38.40
C ARG A 126 -2.12 36.61 -39.14
N LEU A 127 -3.10 37.18 -38.43
CA LEU A 127 -4.38 37.66 -38.99
C LEU A 127 -4.39 39.19 -39.22
N ARG A 128 -3.22 39.84 -39.15
CA ARG A 128 -2.98 41.24 -39.56
C ARG A 128 -2.00 41.25 -40.73
#